data_AF-A0A822D152-F1
#
_entry.id   AF-A0A822D152-F1
#
_cell.length_a   1.000
_cell.length_b   1.000
_cell.length_c   1.000
_cell.angle_alpha   90.00
_cell.angle_beta   90.00
_cell.angle_gamma   90.00
#
_symmetry.space_group_name_H-M   'P 1'
#
loop_
_entity.id
_entity.type
_entity.pdbx_description
1 polymer ?
#
loop_
_entity_poly.entity_id
_entity_poly.type
_entity_poly.pdbx_seq_one_letter_code
_entity_poly.pdbx_strand_id
1 'polypeptide(L)'
;SFAQKNICNLIQPITNSAQKDKVKRVLDKHVKLFDTTKPTIVINVKPHAIKTLDYPPPSSKPYYSTPAKQDAMYKITQELLQFELIRPSYSPYAAP
;
A
#
# COMPACT_ATOMS: atom_id res chain seq x y z
N SER A 1 7.92 -8.41 16.28
CA SER A 1 7.08 -7.85 15.21
C SER A 1 7.88 -7.75 13.91
N PHE A 2 7.21 -7.67 12.75
CA PHE A 2 7.89 -7.41 11.46
C PHE A 2 8.68 -6.10 11.49
N ALA A 3 8.11 -5.05 12.10
CA ALA A 3 8.81 -3.80 12.35
C ALA A 3 10.13 -3.99 13.11
N GLN A 4 10.15 -4.82 14.16
CA GLN A 4 11.39 -5.09 14.90
C GLN A 4 12.43 -5.81 14.04
N LYS A 5 12.01 -6.75 13.19
CA LYS A 5 12.90 -7.42 12.24
C LYS A 5 13.52 -6.41 11.26
N ASN A 6 12.72 -5.48 10.74
CA ASN A 6 13.20 -4.42 9.86
C ASN A 6 14.20 -3.51 10.57
N ILE A 7 13.91 -3.10 11.81
CA ILE A 7 14.84 -2.32 12.64
C ILE A 7 16.15 -3.07 12.86
N CYS A 8 16.09 -4.36 13.22
CA CYS A 8 17.29 -5.19 13.40
C CYS A 8 18.15 -5.25 12.12
N ASN A 9 17.52 -5.36 10.96
CA ASN A 9 18.23 -5.34 9.67
C ASN A 9 18.89 -3.99 9.40
N LEU A 10 18.22 -2.87 9.71
CA LEU A 10 18.75 -1.52 9.52
C LEU A 10 19.98 -1.23 10.40
N ILE A 11 20.05 -1.80 11.60
CA ILE A 11 21.18 -1.60 12.53
C ILE A 11 22.28 -2.65 12.40
N GLN A 12 22.05 -3.73 11.63
CA GLN A 12 23.02 -4.81 11.44
C GLN A 12 24.39 -4.31 10.92
N PRO A 13 24.47 -3.41 9.91
CA PRO A 13 25.77 -2.99 9.36
C PRO A 13 26.56 -2.04 10.28
N ILE A 14 25.97 -1.55 11.37
CA ILE A 14 26.64 -0.63 12.30
C ILE A 14 27.55 -1.43 13.24
N THR A 15 28.85 -1.25 13.10
CA THR A 15 29.88 -1.98 13.86
C THR A 15 30.16 -1.35 15.24
N ASN A 16 30.09 -0.02 15.34
CA ASN A 16 30.27 0.68 16.61
C ASN A 16 29.05 0.48 17.52
N SER A 17 29.24 -0.19 18.65
CA SER A 17 28.18 -0.53 19.61
C SER A 17 27.42 0.70 20.14
N ALA A 18 28.14 1.75 20.52
CA ALA A 18 27.52 2.97 21.06
C ALA A 18 26.66 3.71 20.02
N GLN A 19 27.09 3.73 18.75
CA GLN A 19 26.29 4.28 17.66
C GLN A 19 25.08 3.39 17.35
N LYS A 20 25.28 2.07 17.30
CA LYS A 20 24.22 1.10 17.08
C LYS A 20 23.09 1.24 18.10
N ASP A 21 23.44 1.38 19.37
CA ASP A 21 22.48 1.58 20.45
C ASP A 21 21.74 2.91 20.35
N LYS A 22 22.45 3.99 20.00
CA LYS A 22 21.82 5.31 19.77
C LYS A 22 20.81 5.25 18.62
N VAL A 23 21.20 4.67 17.49
CA VAL A 23 20.33 4.53 16.32
C VAL A 23 19.15 3.62 16.63
N LYS A 24 19.39 2.47 17.27
CA LYS A 24 18.33 1.54 17.66
C LYS A 24 17.27 2.22 18.52
N ARG A 25 17.66 3.03 19.52
CA ARG A 25 16.70 3.78 20.36
C ARG A 25 15.83 4.73 19.54
N VAL A 26 16.41 5.44 18.57
CA VAL A 26 15.64 6.33 17.69
C VAL A 26 14.67 5.54 16.82
N LEU A 27 15.13 4.44 16.22
CA LEU A 27 14.29 3.59 15.38
C LEU A 27 13.14 2.95 16.18
N ASP A 28 13.43 2.45 17.39
CA ASP A 28 12.42 1.87 18.29
C ASP A 28 11.38 2.94 18.71
N LYS A 29 11.81 4.19 18.98
CA LYS A 29 10.89 5.32 19.27
C LYS A 29 9.92 5.60 18.11
N HIS A 30 10.36 5.36 16.88
CA HIS A 30 9.58 5.56 15.66
C HIS A 30 9.18 4.24 14.98
N VAL A 31 9.03 3.15 15.75
CA VAL A 31 8.80 1.79 15.23
C VAL A 31 7.64 1.69 14.24
N LYS A 32 6.59 2.52 14.40
CA LYS A 32 5.43 2.57 13.51
C LYS A 32 5.79 2.93 12.06
N LEU A 33 6.84 3.73 11.84
CA LEU A 33 7.30 4.11 10.50
C LEU A 33 7.95 2.95 9.73
N PHE A 34 8.40 1.92 10.46
CA PHE A 34 9.08 0.76 9.91
C PHE A 34 8.20 -0.49 9.87
N ASP A 35 6.92 -0.34 10.20
CA ASP A 35 5.93 -1.39 10.08
C ASP A 35 5.47 -1.50 8.63
N THR A 36 6.00 -2.48 7.92
CA THR A 36 5.64 -2.78 6.52
C THR A 36 4.51 -3.79 6.41
N THR A 37 3.87 -4.17 7.52
CA THR A 37 2.76 -5.16 7.48
C THR A 37 1.45 -4.56 6.98
N LYS A 38 1.37 -3.23 6.93
CA LYS A 38 0.20 -2.48 6.47
C LYS A 38 0.63 -1.37 5.54
N PRO A 39 -0.18 -1.05 4.51
CA PRO A 39 0.05 0.14 3.73
C PRO A 39 -0.12 1.39 4.59
N THR A 40 0.66 2.43 4.29
CA THR A 40 0.51 3.74 4.92
C THR A 40 -0.77 4.40 4.41
N ILE A 41 -1.75 4.56 5.30
CA ILE A 41 -2.99 5.29 5.00
C ILE A 41 -2.90 6.66 5.66
N VAL A 42 -2.97 7.72 4.85
CA VAL A 42 -2.98 9.10 5.34
C VAL A 42 -4.35 9.41 5.93
N ILE A 43 -4.38 9.86 7.17
CA ILE A 43 -5.60 10.38 7.83
C ILE A 43 -5.74 11.88 7.57
N ASN A 44 -6.98 12.40 7.64
CA ASN A 44 -7.30 13.82 7.47
C ASN A 44 -6.98 14.40 6.07
N VAL A 45 -7.14 13.59 5.02
CA VAL A 45 -7.01 14.06 3.64
C VAL A 45 -8.26 14.84 3.23
N LYS A 46 -8.07 15.99 2.59
CA LYS A 46 -9.18 16.69 1.92
C LYS A 46 -9.61 15.87 0.70
N PRO A 47 -10.92 15.60 0.51
CA PRO A 47 -11.40 14.88 -0.67
C PRO A 47 -10.91 15.57 -1.96
N HIS A 48 -10.26 14.79 -2.82
CA HIS A 48 -9.81 15.26 -4.13
C HIS A 48 -10.97 15.16 -5.13
N ALA A 49 -11.15 16.20 -5.96
CA ALA A 49 -12.15 16.22 -7.01
C ALA A 49 -11.45 16.28 -8.37
N ILE A 50 -11.77 15.32 -9.25
CA ILE A 50 -11.31 15.29 -10.64
C ILE A 50 -12.41 15.93 -11.48
N LYS A 51 -12.08 17.01 -12.19
CA LYS A 51 -13.04 17.69 -13.08
C LYS A 51 -13.06 16.98 -14.43
N THR A 52 -14.26 16.60 -14.88
CA THR A 52 -14.49 16.03 -16.21
C THR A 52 -15.04 17.08 -17.16
N LEU A 53 -14.86 16.86 -18.46
CA LEU A 53 -15.59 17.57 -19.50
C LEU A 53 -17.01 17.01 -19.64
N ASP A 54 -17.85 17.70 -20.38
CA ASP A 54 -19.25 17.31 -20.62
C ASP A 54 -19.35 16.24 -21.72
N TYR A 55 -18.88 15.04 -21.39
CA TYR A 55 -18.96 13.85 -22.25
C TYR A 55 -19.60 12.69 -21.49
N PRO A 56 -20.29 11.78 -22.19
CA PRO A 56 -20.80 10.56 -21.56
C PRO A 56 -19.65 9.72 -20.97
N PRO A 57 -19.89 9.00 -19.87
CA PRO A 57 -18.87 8.20 -19.22
C PRO A 57 -18.42 7.04 -20.11
N PRO A 58 -17.11 6.89 -20.38
CA PRO A 58 -16.60 5.74 -21.14
C PRO A 58 -16.77 4.45 -20.33
N SER A 59 -17.26 3.41 -21.00
CA SER A 59 -17.41 2.08 -20.43
C SER A 59 -16.92 1.01 -21.40
N SER A 60 -15.79 0.41 -21.08
CA SER A 60 -15.15 -0.63 -21.89
C SER A 60 -15.18 -1.98 -21.17
N LYS A 61 -15.29 -3.06 -21.95
CA LYS A 61 -15.19 -4.42 -21.42
C LYS A 61 -13.73 -4.75 -21.06
N PRO A 62 -13.48 -5.50 -19.98
CA PRO A 62 -12.13 -5.99 -19.66
C PRO A 62 -11.51 -6.78 -20.81
N TYR A 63 -10.20 -6.65 -20.97
CA TYR A 63 -9.47 -7.51 -21.91
C TYR A 63 -9.43 -8.96 -21.43
N TYR A 64 -9.26 -9.88 -22.37
CA TYR A 64 -8.99 -11.26 -22.04
C TYR A 64 -7.71 -11.37 -21.20
N SER A 65 -7.79 -12.06 -20.07
CA SER A 65 -6.65 -12.43 -19.24
C SER A 65 -6.54 -13.93 -19.14
N THR A 66 -5.31 -14.44 -19.20
CA THR A 66 -5.04 -15.86 -19.00
C THR A 66 -5.40 -16.28 -17.56
N PRO A 67 -5.72 -17.56 -17.30
CA PRO A 67 -6.06 -18.03 -15.96
C PRO A 67 -5.00 -17.66 -14.90
N ALA A 68 -3.71 -17.83 -15.20
CA ALA A 68 -2.64 -17.44 -14.29
C ALA A 68 -2.63 -15.94 -13.96
N LYS A 69 -2.98 -15.07 -14.92
CA LYS A 69 -3.11 -13.63 -14.68
C LYS A 69 -4.35 -13.31 -13.85
N GLN A 70 -5.46 -14.02 -14.08
CA GLN A 70 -6.68 -13.87 -13.29
C GLN A 70 -6.43 -14.23 -11.82
N ASP A 71 -5.74 -15.33 -11.56
CA ASP A 71 -5.39 -15.76 -10.20
C ASP A 71 -4.47 -14.76 -9.49
N ALA A 72 -3.47 -14.23 -10.20
CA ALA A 72 -2.60 -13.19 -9.67
C ALA A 72 -3.38 -11.91 -9.36
N MET A 73 -4.24 -11.47 -10.28
CA MET A 73 -5.07 -10.29 -10.10
C MET A 73 -6.05 -10.44 -8.94
N TYR A 74 -6.63 -11.64 -8.78
CA TYR A 74 -7.52 -11.94 -7.66
C TYR A 74 -6.79 -11.77 -6.32
N LYS A 75 -5.58 -12.31 -6.17
CA LYS A 75 -4.78 -12.16 -4.93
C LYS A 75 -4.50 -10.70 -4.60
N ILE A 76 -4.08 -9.91 -5.59
CA ILE A 76 -3.83 -8.47 -5.43
C ILE A 76 -5.13 -7.76 -5.03
N THR A 77 -6.23 -8.06 -5.70
CA THR A 77 -7.55 -7.45 -5.41
C THR A 77 -7.99 -7.74 -3.98
N GLN A 78 -7.82 -8.97 -3.50
CA GLN A 78 -8.14 -9.33 -2.12
C GLN A 78 -7.28 -8.57 -1.09
N GLU A 79 -5.98 -8.41 -1.36
CA GLU A 79 -5.09 -7.63 -0.50
C GLU A 79 -5.51 -6.15 -0.44
N LEU A 80 -5.84 -5.54 -1.59
CA LEU A 80 -6.30 -4.15 -1.66
C LEU A 80 -7.65 -3.95 -0.95
N LEU A 81 -8.56 -4.92 -1.07
CA LEU A 81 -9.83 -4.93 -0.35
C LEU A 81 -9.62 -5.06 1.16
N GLN A 82 -8.73 -5.96 1.60
CA GLN A 82 -8.41 -6.17 3.01
C GLN A 82 -7.91 -4.88 3.68
N PHE A 83 -7.15 -4.06 2.96
CA PHE A 83 -6.64 -2.78 3.44
C PHE A 83 -7.52 -1.57 3.08
N GLU A 84 -8.73 -1.81 2.57
CA GLU A 84 -9.70 -0.76 2.20
C GLU A 84 -9.16 0.28 1.19
N LEU A 85 -8.15 -0.11 0.39
CA LEU A 85 -7.57 0.74 -0.66
C LEU A 85 -8.47 0.81 -1.91
N ILE A 86 -9.28 -0.22 -2.10
CA ILE A 86 -10.36 -0.26 -3.11
C ILE A 86 -11.66 -0.72 -2.44
N ARG A 87 -12.79 -0.50 -3.12
CA ARG A 87 -14.11 -0.96 -2.66
C ARG A 87 -14.99 -1.36 -3.84
N PRO A 88 -15.96 -2.27 -3.65
CA PRO A 88 -17.01 -2.49 -4.63
C PRO A 88 -17.77 -1.20 -4.92
N SER A 89 -18.12 -0.99 -6.18
CA SER A 89 -18.95 0.14 -6.59
C SER A 89 -19.73 -0.19 -7.86
N TYR A 90 -20.81 0.55 -8.07
CA TYR A 90 -21.54 0.57 -9.34
C TYR A 90 -21.18 1.90 -10.02
N SER A 91 -20.44 1.82 -11.12
CA SER A 91 -19.92 2.98 -11.82
C SER A 91 -20.34 2.95 -13.29
N PRO A 92 -20.78 4.08 -13.87
CA PRO A 92 -20.99 4.18 -15.31
C PRO A 92 -19.65 4.31 -16.07
N TYR A 93 -18.55 4.61 -15.37
CA TYR A 93 -17.19 4.58 -15.92
C TYR A 93 -16.58 3.20 -15.73
N ALA A 94 -16.03 2.62 -16.80
CA ALA A 94 -15.28 1.37 -16.76
C ALA A 94 -14.11 1.39 -17.75
N ALA A 95 -12.92 1.03 -17.26
CA ALA A 95 -11.70 0.86 -18.05
C ALA A 95 -11.23 -0.59 -17.95
N PRO A 96 -10.61 -1.13 -19.03
CA PRO A 96 -10.23 -2.53 -19.10
C PRO A 96 -8.97 -2.90 -18.31
#